data_AF-A0A7X5WW64-F1
#
_entry.id   AF-A0A7X5WW64-F1
#
_cell.length_a   1.000
_cell.length_b   1.000
_cell.length_c   1.000
_cell.angle_alpha   90.00
_cell.angle_beta   90.00
_cell.angle_gamma   90.00
#
_symmetry.space_group_name_H-M   'P 1'
#
loop_
_entity.id
_entity.type
_entity.pdbx_description
1 polymer ?
#
loop_
_entity_poly.entity_id
_entity_poly.type
_entity_poly.pdbx_seq_one_letter_code
_entity_poly.pdbx_strand_id
1 'polypeptide(L)'
;MWSAQDVAQDQVRRQANGLDMAAVAEKVAEAAARERETAEQLRRGGSFSEFETNPERLAAIWAAKRVEWQRVRDLTAQAGWSAYEPDRDTKGSTWAQEREERRDGALATRAAFEARRREEADELRAELWLSAAPSRLIRAAADQAGLMPTQVLAQLAERVVVGEDGTVSVPPFTPSR
;
A
#
# COMPACT_ATOMS: atom_id res chain seq x y z
N MET A 1 -7.17 5.38 0.71
CA MET A 1 -8.54 4.85 0.87
C MET A 1 -9.34 5.30 -0.34
N TRP A 2 -10.09 4.41 -1.02
CA TRP A 2 -10.86 4.79 -2.22
C TRP A 2 -12.01 5.75 -1.86
N SER A 3 -12.24 6.73 -2.74
CA SER A 3 -13.35 7.68 -2.59
C SER A 3 -14.71 6.99 -2.76
N ALA A 4 -15.78 7.62 -2.29
CA ALA A 4 -17.14 7.13 -2.52
C ALA A 4 -17.46 7.03 -4.03
N GLN A 5 -16.95 7.96 -4.83
CA GLN A 5 -17.06 7.96 -6.28
C GLN A 5 -16.33 6.77 -6.91
N ASP A 6 -15.10 6.49 -6.48
CA ASP A 6 -14.32 5.34 -6.99
C ASP A 6 -15.05 4.01 -6.72
N VAL A 7 -15.65 3.88 -5.53
CA VAL A 7 -16.42 2.69 -5.14
C VAL A 7 -17.70 2.57 -5.95
N ALA A 8 -18.42 3.68 -6.14
CA ALA A 8 -19.64 3.72 -6.93
C ALA A 8 -19.37 3.33 -8.39
N GLN A 9 -18.36 3.92 -9.03
CA GLN A 9 -18.01 3.64 -10.42
C GLN A 9 -17.59 2.19 -10.64
N ASP A 10 -16.79 1.60 -9.74
CA ASP A 10 -16.38 0.19 -9.83
C ASP A 10 -17.60 -0.74 -9.73
N GLN A 11 -18.46 -0.50 -8.74
CA GLN A 11 -19.61 -1.35 -8.49
C GLN A 11 -20.67 -1.23 -9.58
N VAL A 12 -20.98 -0.01 -10.03
CA VAL A 12 -21.92 0.21 -11.14
C VAL A 12 -21.38 -0.43 -12.42
N ARG A 13 -20.11 -0.21 -12.78
CA ARG A 13 -19.53 -0.79 -14.00
C ARG A 13 -19.64 -2.32 -14.03
N ARG A 14 -19.40 -2.99 -12.90
CA ARG A 14 -19.53 -4.45 -12.79
C ARG A 14 -20.98 -4.94 -12.87
N GLN A 15 -21.91 -4.20 -12.25
CA GLN A 15 -23.32 -4.59 -12.19
C GLN A 15 -24.09 -4.26 -13.47
N ALA A 16 -23.70 -3.19 -14.15
CA ALA A 16 -24.42 -2.65 -15.30
C ALA A 16 -24.18 -3.46 -16.58
N ASN A 17 -23.13 -4.28 -16.63
CA ASN A 17 -22.76 -5.01 -17.84
C ASN A 17 -23.90 -5.91 -18.33
N GLY A 18 -24.39 -5.65 -19.53
CA GLY A 18 -25.49 -6.38 -20.16
C GLY A 18 -26.89 -5.99 -19.68
N LEU A 19 -27.03 -4.99 -18.81
CA LEU A 19 -28.35 -4.50 -18.40
C LEU A 19 -28.97 -3.65 -19.50
N ASP A 20 -30.26 -3.89 -19.75
CA ASP A 20 -31.07 -3.03 -20.62
C ASP A 20 -31.52 -1.74 -19.91
N MET A 21 -32.16 -0.85 -20.66
CA MET A 21 -32.63 0.44 -20.15
C MET A 21 -33.65 0.33 -19.00
N ALA A 22 -34.47 -0.73 -18.98
CA ALA A 22 -35.46 -0.93 -17.93
C ALA A 22 -34.77 -1.36 -16.62
N ALA A 23 -33.85 -2.32 -16.70
CA ALA A 23 -33.05 -2.78 -15.57
C ALA A 23 -32.14 -1.66 -15.02
N VAL A 24 -31.55 -0.83 -15.89
CA VAL A 24 -30.79 0.35 -15.44
C VAL A 24 -31.70 1.35 -14.73
N ALA A 25 -32.93 1.59 -15.20
CA ALA A 25 -33.89 2.48 -14.53
C ALA A 25 -34.29 1.96 -13.14
N GLU A 26 -34.49 0.65 -12.99
CA GLU A 26 -34.72 0.01 -11.68
C GLU A 26 -33.53 0.24 -10.74
N LYS A 27 -32.30 0.11 -11.23
CA LYS A 27 -31.09 0.37 -10.42
C LYS A 27 -30.95 1.83 -9.99
N VAL A 28 -31.35 2.78 -10.84
CA VAL A 28 -31.44 4.20 -10.45
C VAL A 28 -32.44 4.39 -9.29
N ALA A 29 -33.62 3.76 -9.39
CA ALA A 29 -34.65 3.85 -8.37
C ALA A 29 -34.22 3.19 -7.05
N GLU A 30 -33.57 2.02 -7.13
CA GLU A 30 -32.99 1.32 -5.98
C GLU A 30 -31.95 2.20 -5.28
N ALA A 31 -30.99 2.76 -6.02
CA ALA A 31 -29.96 3.62 -5.46
C ALA A 31 -30.57 4.86 -4.77
N ALA A 32 -31.60 5.48 -5.36
CA ALA A 32 -32.31 6.60 -4.76
C ALA A 32 -33.11 6.23 -3.51
N ALA A 33 -33.63 5.00 -3.41
CA ALA A 33 -34.28 4.50 -2.21
C ALA A 33 -33.25 4.29 -1.08
N ARG A 34 -32.13 3.63 -1.38
CA ARG A 34 -31.06 3.35 -0.41
C ARG A 34 -30.36 4.61 0.09
N GLU A 35 -30.16 5.60 -0.78
CA GLU A 35 -29.66 6.92 -0.39
C GLU A 35 -30.57 7.57 0.66
N ARG A 36 -31.89 7.58 0.41
CA ARG A 36 -32.88 8.15 1.34
C ARG A 36 -32.94 7.40 2.66
N GLU A 37 -32.97 6.07 2.61
CA GLU A 37 -32.98 5.19 3.79
C GLU A 37 -31.75 5.45 4.67
N THR A 38 -30.55 5.46 4.06
CA THR A 38 -29.29 5.67 4.79
C THR A 38 -29.23 7.08 5.38
N ALA A 39 -29.68 8.10 4.64
CA ALA A 39 -29.76 9.48 5.13
C ALA A 39 -30.79 9.65 6.27
N GLU A 40 -31.85 8.85 6.29
CA GLU A 40 -32.83 8.84 7.36
C GLU A 40 -32.32 8.10 8.61
N GLN A 41 -31.62 6.98 8.44
CA GLN A 41 -30.96 6.28 9.55
C GLN A 41 -29.91 7.16 10.24
N LEU A 42 -29.11 7.90 9.46
CA LEU A 42 -28.18 8.91 9.98
C LEU A 42 -28.90 9.99 10.80
N ARG A 43 -29.98 10.56 10.26
CA ARG A 43 -30.78 11.60 10.95
C ARG A 43 -31.39 11.13 12.26
N ARG A 44 -31.78 9.86 12.35
CA ARG A 44 -32.39 9.27 13.55
C ARG A 44 -31.36 8.87 14.61
N GLY A 45 -30.06 9.10 14.38
CA GLY A 45 -29.00 8.69 15.30
C GLY A 45 -28.92 7.16 15.42
N GLY A 46 -29.19 6.44 14.32
CA GLY A 46 -29.14 4.99 14.29
C GLY A 46 -27.83 4.47 14.89
N SER A 47 -27.94 3.49 15.78
CA SER A 47 -26.78 2.79 16.35
C SER A 47 -26.14 1.97 15.24
N PHE A 48 -25.10 2.52 14.63
CA PHE A 48 -24.25 1.73 13.74
C PHE A 48 -23.28 0.92 14.59
N SER A 49 -23.19 -0.38 14.34
CA SER A 49 -22.23 -1.25 15.01
C SER A 49 -20.80 -0.70 14.84
N GLU A 50 -19.92 -0.91 15.81
CA GLU A 50 -18.48 -0.59 15.69
C GLU A 50 -17.83 -1.31 14.48
N PHE A 51 -18.48 -2.36 13.98
CA PHE A 51 -18.09 -3.12 12.79
C PHE A 51 -18.82 -2.69 11.50
N GLU A 52 -19.78 -1.75 11.58
CA GLU A 52 -20.47 -1.23 10.41
C GLU A 52 -19.63 -0.17 9.69
N THR A 53 -19.71 -0.21 8.36
CA THR A 53 -19.10 0.81 7.49
C THR A 53 -19.58 2.18 7.95
N ASN A 54 -18.64 3.12 8.18
CA ASN A 54 -18.95 4.51 8.56
C ASN A 54 -20.22 4.97 7.81
N PRO A 55 -21.31 5.27 8.54
CA PRO A 55 -22.62 5.48 7.93
C PRO A 55 -22.67 6.71 7.04
N GLU A 56 -21.88 7.74 7.34
CA GLU A 56 -21.70 8.92 6.47
C GLU A 56 -21.03 8.53 5.15
N ARG A 57 -20.02 7.64 5.23
CA ARG A 57 -19.36 7.10 4.05
C ARG A 57 -20.32 6.24 3.22
N LEU A 58 -21.17 5.45 3.86
CA LEU A 58 -22.19 4.65 3.18
C LEU A 58 -23.21 5.55 2.46
N ALA A 59 -23.68 6.62 3.11
CA ALA A 59 -24.56 7.59 2.48
C ALA A 59 -23.90 8.26 1.26
N ALA A 60 -22.62 8.65 1.39
CA ALA A 60 -21.86 9.21 0.27
C ALA A 60 -21.72 8.21 -0.89
N ILE A 61 -21.51 6.92 -0.61
CA ILE A 61 -21.45 5.87 -1.64
C ILE A 61 -22.79 5.73 -2.35
N TRP A 62 -23.91 5.71 -1.63
CA TRP A 62 -25.23 5.60 -2.26
C TRP A 62 -25.57 6.80 -3.14
N ALA A 63 -25.27 8.01 -2.68
CA ALA A 63 -25.42 9.22 -3.48
C ALA A 63 -24.58 9.16 -4.77
N ALA A 64 -23.30 8.77 -4.66
CA ALA A 64 -22.41 8.59 -5.81
C ALA A 64 -22.91 7.51 -6.77
N LYS A 65 -23.43 6.39 -6.26
CA LYS A 65 -24.04 5.33 -7.07
C LYS A 65 -25.26 5.80 -7.85
N ARG A 66 -26.13 6.61 -7.24
CA ARG A 66 -27.30 7.15 -7.94
C ARG A 66 -26.86 8.00 -9.13
N VAL A 67 -25.89 8.89 -8.93
CA VAL A 67 -25.33 9.74 -9.99
C VAL A 67 -24.72 8.89 -11.10
N GLU A 68 -23.96 7.85 -10.75
CA GLU A 68 -23.32 6.98 -11.73
C GLU A 68 -24.32 6.13 -12.52
N TRP A 69 -25.35 5.57 -11.88
CA TRP A 69 -26.44 4.88 -12.58
C TRP A 69 -27.20 5.81 -13.52
N GLN A 70 -27.42 7.06 -13.13
CA GLN A 70 -28.02 8.08 -14.00
C GLN A 70 -27.13 8.36 -15.23
N ARG A 71 -25.81 8.48 -15.03
CA ARG A 71 -24.85 8.62 -16.14
C ARG A 71 -24.92 7.44 -17.12
N VAL A 72 -24.95 6.20 -16.61
CA VAL A 72 -25.05 4.99 -17.44
C VAL A 72 -26.35 4.96 -18.24
N ARG A 73 -27.48 5.29 -17.59
CA ARG A 73 -28.78 5.41 -18.25
C ARG A 73 -28.73 6.43 -19.38
N ASP A 74 -28.24 7.64 -19.08
CA ASP A 74 -28.24 8.75 -20.02
C ASP A 74 -27.28 8.47 -21.19
N LEU A 75 -26.13 7.83 -20.93
CA LEU A 75 -25.19 7.38 -21.96
C LEU A 75 -25.83 6.33 -22.89
N THR A 76 -26.45 5.30 -22.31
CA THR A 76 -27.09 4.20 -23.06
C THR A 76 -28.23 4.73 -23.93
N ALA A 77 -29.04 5.65 -23.40
CA ALA A 77 -30.10 6.32 -24.14
C ALA A 77 -29.57 7.21 -25.28
N GLN A 78 -28.56 8.05 -25.01
CA GLN A 78 -27.97 8.95 -26.01
C GLN A 78 -27.29 8.17 -27.15
N ALA A 79 -26.65 7.06 -26.83
CA ALA A 79 -25.96 6.23 -27.80
C ALA A 79 -26.88 5.21 -28.51
N GLY A 80 -28.16 5.13 -28.11
CA GLY A 80 -29.15 4.22 -28.70
C GLY A 80 -28.82 2.74 -28.45
N TRP A 81 -28.12 2.43 -27.36
CA TRP A 81 -27.73 1.05 -27.06
C TRP A 81 -28.91 0.28 -26.46
N SER A 82 -29.07 -0.98 -26.87
CA SER A 82 -30.08 -1.88 -26.30
C SER A 82 -29.71 -2.36 -24.90
N ALA A 83 -28.41 -2.43 -24.60
CA ALA A 83 -27.87 -2.78 -23.29
C ALA A 83 -26.56 -2.05 -23.04
N TYR A 84 -26.22 -1.84 -21.77
CA TYR A 84 -24.95 -1.20 -21.41
C TYR A 84 -23.78 -2.17 -21.54
N GLU A 85 -22.80 -1.81 -22.36
CA GLU A 85 -21.53 -2.51 -22.51
C GLU A 85 -20.39 -1.62 -21.99
N PRO A 86 -19.73 -1.98 -20.88
CA PRO A 86 -18.68 -1.17 -20.26
C PRO A 86 -17.53 -0.81 -21.20
N ASP A 87 -17.21 -1.67 -22.16
CA ASP A 87 -16.11 -1.47 -23.11
C ASP A 87 -16.43 -0.38 -24.16
N ARG A 88 -17.73 -0.11 -24.40
CA ARG A 88 -18.17 1.00 -25.26
C ARG A 88 -18.21 2.34 -24.53
N ASP A 89 -18.17 2.33 -23.21
CA ASP A 89 -18.07 3.53 -22.37
C ASP A 89 -16.62 3.97 -22.22
N THR A 90 -16.14 4.80 -23.15
CA THR A 90 -14.75 5.32 -23.13
C THR A 90 -14.41 5.97 -21.80
N LYS A 91 -15.31 6.79 -21.24
CA LYS A 91 -15.07 7.48 -19.96
C LYS A 91 -14.91 6.49 -18.82
N GLY A 92 -15.80 5.49 -18.74
CA GLY A 92 -15.72 4.44 -17.73
C GLY A 92 -14.49 3.55 -17.90
N SER A 93 -14.08 3.27 -19.13
CA SER A 93 -12.91 2.44 -19.43
C SER A 93 -11.60 3.14 -19.06
N THR A 94 -11.44 4.42 -19.43
CA THR A 94 -10.28 5.23 -19.02
C THR A 94 -10.17 5.33 -17.50
N TRP A 95 -11.28 5.63 -16.82
CA TRP A 95 -11.29 5.68 -15.36
C TRP A 95 -10.93 4.33 -14.72
N ALA A 96 -11.41 3.21 -15.28
CA ALA A 96 -11.11 1.88 -14.77
C ALA A 96 -9.61 1.56 -14.87
N GLN A 97 -8.97 1.95 -15.98
CA GLN A 97 -7.53 1.83 -16.18
C GLN A 97 -6.76 2.69 -15.16
N GLU A 98 -7.09 3.98 -15.03
CA GLU A 98 -6.42 4.87 -14.07
C GLU A 98 -6.56 4.38 -12.62
N ARG A 99 -7.70 3.74 -12.30
CA ARG A 99 -7.90 3.12 -10.98
C ARG A 99 -7.00 1.90 -10.78
N GLU A 100 -6.85 1.06 -11.80
CA GLU A 100 -5.94 -0.10 -11.76
C GLU A 100 -4.49 0.35 -11.58
N GLU A 101 -4.05 1.36 -12.34
CA GLU A 101 -2.71 1.96 -12.21
C GLU A 101 -2.47 2.52 -10.80
N ARG A 102 -3.45 3.25 -10.22
CA ARG A 102 -3.38 3.73 -8.83
C ARG A 102 -3.27 2.58 -7.83
N ARG A 103 -4.02 1.49 -8.04
CA ARG A 103 -4.00 0.31 -7.18
C ARG A 103 -2.63 -0.35 -7.23
N ASP A 104 -2.11 -0.56 -8.43
CA ASP A 104 -0.84 -1.27 -8.64
C ASP A 104 0.33 -0.43 -8.13
N GLY A 105 0.31 0.89 -8.33
CA GLY A 105 1.27 1.81 -7.72
C GLY A 105 1.25 1.78 -6.18
N ALA A 106 0.05 1.71 -5.56
CA ALA A 106 -0.06 1.58 -4.11
C ALA A 106 0.46 0.24 -3.59
N LEU A 107 0.20 -0.86 -4.31
CA LEU A 107 0.73 -2.19 -3.99
C LEU A 107 2.25 -2.23 -4.11
N ALA A 108 2.81 -1.67 -5.18
CA ALA A 108 4.26 -1.57 -5.38
C ALA A 108 4.93 -0.73 -4.28
N THR A 109 4.32 0.40 -3.90
CA THR A 109 4.82 1.25 -2.80
C THR A 109 4.86 0.49 -1.48
N ARG A 110 3.79 -0.27 -1.18
CA ARG A 110 3.73 -1.10 0.03
C ARG A 110 4.77 -2.21 -0.01
N ALA A 111 4.92 -2.89 -1.15
CA ALA A 111 5.93 -3.94 -1.32
C ALA A 111 7.35 -3.40 -1.13
N ALA A 112 7.66 -2.21 -1.66
CA ALA A 112 8.95 -1.55 -1.48
C ALA A 112 9.20 -1.18 -0.01
N PHE A 113 8.18 -0.67 0.69
CA PHE A 113 8.26 -0.39 2.12
C PHE A 113 8.52 -1.67 2.93
N GLU A 114 7.80 -2.75 2.64
CA GLU A 114 7.99 -4.05 3.31
C GLU A 114 9.33 -4.70 2.98
N ALA A 115 9.89 -4.47 1.78
CA ALA A 115 11.23 -4.91 1.43
C ALA A 115 12.29 -4.15 2.22
N ARG A 116 12.22 -2.82 2.26
CA ARG A 116 13.12 -1.99 3.06
C ARG A 116 13.07 -2.34 4.55
N ARG A 117 11.87 -2.58 5.09
CA ARG A 117 11.72 -2.98 6.50
C ARG A 117 12.39 -4.33 6.78
N ARG A 118 12.36 -5.27 5.83
CA ARG A 118 13.07 -6.55 5.95
C ARG A 118 14.58 -6.34 5.93
N GLU A 119 15.08 -5.54 5.00
CA GLU A 119 16.51 -5.17 4.96
C GLU A 119 16.97 -4.52 6.28
N GLU A 120 16.17 -3.60 6.85
CA GLU A 120 16.45 -2.98 8.15
C GLU A 120 16.36 -3.98 9.32
N ALA A 121 15.45 -4.95 9.26
CA ALA A 121 15.31 -6.00 10.28
C ALA A 121 16.42 -7.05 10.21
N ASP A 122 16.94 -7.30 9.00
CA ASP A 122 18.06 -8.21 8.74
C ASP A 122 19.42 -7.55 9.02
N GLU A 123 19.45 -6.23 9.29
CA GLU A 123 20.66 -5.51 9.73
C GLU A 123 21.07 -5.95 11.15
N LEU A 124 22.01 -6.90 11.24
CA LEU A 124 22.60 -7.30 12.52
C LEU A 124 23.52 -6.19 13.05
N ARG A 125 23.07 -5.50 14.10
CA ARG A 125 23.91 -4.57 14.87
C ARG A 125 24.56 -5.29 16.04
N ALA A 126 25.89 -5.39 16.00
CA ALA A 126 26.68 -5.87 17.12
C ALA A 126 27.28 -4.70 17.88
N GLU A 127 26.99 -4.61 19.18
CA GLU A 127 27.67 -3.69 20.09
C GLU A 127 28.82 -4.44 20.78
N LEU A 128 30.04 -3.90 20.67
CA LEU A 128 31.24 -4.49 21.25
C LEU A 128 31.80 -3.58 22.35
N TRP A 129 31.86 -4.11 23.57
CA TRP A 129 32.50 -3.44 24.70
C TRP A 129 33.92 -3.96 24.88
N LEU A 130 34.90 -3.10 24.65
CA LEU A 130 36.32 -3.42 24.81
C LEU A 130 36.87 -2.78 26.08
N SER A 131 37.77 -3.50 26.75
CA SER A 131 38.54 -2.90 27.85
C SER A 131 39.44 -1.77 27.32
N ALA A 132 39.93 -0.92 28.24
CA ALA A 132 40.62 0.31 27.87
C ALA A 132 41.91 0.07 27.07
N ALA A 133 42.65 -1.01 27.35
CA ALA A 133 43.92 -1.29 26.68
C ALA A 133 43.76 -1.65 25.19
N PRO A 134 42.94 -2.66 24.80
CA PRO A 134 42.62 -2.93 23.40
C PRO A 134 42.00 -1.73 22.68
N SER A 135 41.12 -0.99 23.35
CA SER A 135 40.49 0.21 22.78
C SER A 135 41.51 1.27 22.36
N ARG A 136 42.54 1.52 23.19
CA ARG A 136 43.62 2.46 22.86
C ARG A 136 44.46 1.98 21.68
N LEU A 137 44.76 0.68 21.61
CA LEU A 137 45.53 0.10 20.51
C LEU A 137 44.79 0.20 19.18
N ILE A 138 43.49 -0.11 19.16
CA ILE A 138 42.67 -0.02 17.95
C ILE A 138 42.60 1.43 17.45
N ARG A 139 42.41 2.40 18.36
CA ARG A 139 42.39 3.83 17.99
C ARG A 139 43.73 4.27 17.39
N ALA A 140 44.84 3.93 18.03
CA ALA A 140 46.17 4.28 17.52
C ALA A 140 46.45 3.66 16.14
N ALA A 141 46.06 2.40 15.93
CA ALA A 141 46.20 1.74 14.64
C ALA A 141 45.31 2.37 13.56
N ALA A 142 44.09 2.77 13.91
CA ALA A 142 43.16 3.45 13.02
C ALA A 142 43.71 4.83 12.60
N ASP A 143 44.22 5.60 13.58
CA ASP A 143 44.82 6.92 13.35
C ASP A 143 46.04 6.83 12.42
N GLN A 144 46.91 5.85 12.65
CA GLN A 144 48.10 5.62 11.83
C GLN A 144 47.76 5.20 10.38
N ALA A 145 46.67 4.48 10.18
CA ALA A 145 46.21 4.00 8.86
C ALA A 145 45.22 4.96 8.17
N GLY A 146 44.78 6.03 8.84
CA GLY A 146 43.73 6.94 8.33
C GLY A 146 42.39 6.24 8.12
N LEU A 147 42.03 5.36 9.05
CA LEU A 147 40.81 4.54 9.10
C LEU A 147 39.94 4.89 10.30
N MET A 148 38.69 4.44 10.29
CA MET A 148 37.83 4.41 11.46
C MET A 148 38.14 3.18 12.33
N PRO A 149 38.02 3.26 13.66
CA PRO A 149 38.20 2.10 14.56
C PRO A 149 37.36 0.87 14.17
N THR A 150 36.15 1.08 13.63
CA THR A 150 35.28 0.01 13.13
C THR A 150 35.84 -0.72 11.90
N GLN A 151 36.58 -0.02 11.03
CA GLN A 151 37.23 -0.65 9.87
C GLN A 151 38.40 -1.53 10.30
N VAL A 152 39.15 -1.11 11.32
CA VAL A 152 40.22 -1.96 11.91
C VAL A 152 39.62 -3.20 12.56
N LEU A 153 38.50 -3.06 13.29
CA LEU A 153 37.77 -4.20 13.86
C LEU A 153 37.23 -5.16 12.78
N ALA A 154 36.71 -4.64 11.66
CA ALA A 154 36.28 -5.47 10.54
C ALA A 154 37.45 -6.28 9.96
N GLN A 155 38.60 -5.64 9.74
CA GLN A 155 39.79 -6.34 9.22
C GLN A 155 40.36 -7.38 10.19
N LEU A 156 40.26 -7.13 11.51
CA LEU A 156 40.57 -8.13 12.53
C LEU A 156 39.61 -9.34 12.42
N ALA A 157 38.31 -9.10 12.32
CA ALA A 157 37.29 -10.14 12.20
C ALA A 157 37.45 -10.99 10.93
N GLU A 158 37.76 -10.36 9.80
CA GLU A 158 38.04 -11.05 8.52
C GLU A 158 39.26 -11.97 8.57
N ARG A 159 40.19 -11.73 9.51
CA ARG A 159 41.46 -12.45 9.65
C ARG A 159 41.48 -13.40 10.84
N VAL A 160 40.33 -13.62 11.50
CA VAL A 160 40.23 -14.57 12.59
C VAL A 160 40.53 -15.98 12.09
N VAL A 161 41.43 -16.65 12.78
CA VAL A 161 41.73 -18.08 12.64
C VAL A 161 41.37 -18.75 13.96
N VAL A 162 40.61 -19.84 13.86
CA VAL A 162 40.25 -20.69 15.00
C VAL A 162 41.10 -21.95 14.96
N GLY A 163 41.90 -22.16 16.01
CA GLY A 163 42.73 -23.36 16.18
C GLY A 163 41.89 -24.60 16.48
N GLU A 164 42.51 -25.78 16.35
CA GLU A 164 41.85 -27.08 16.63
C GLU A 164 41.35 -27.21 18.08
N ASP A 165 41.96 -26.47 19.00
CA ASP A 165 41.59 -26.36 20.41
C ASP A 165 40.50 -25.30 20.69
N GLY A 166 40.01 -24.62 19.65
CA GLY A 166 39.05 -23.52 19.76
C GLY A 166 39.70 -22.16 20.07
N THR A 167 41.03 -22.05 20.10
CA THR A 167 41.72 -20.78 20.33
C THR A 167 41.50 -19.83 19.15
N VAL A 168 41.02 -18.62 19.43
CA VAL A 168 40.80 -17.56 18.44
C VAL A 168 42.05 -16.68 18.36
N SER A 169 42.64 -16.55 17.18
CA SER A 169 43.82 -15.71 16.94
C SER A 169 43.69 -14.95 15.62
N VAL A 170 44.48 -13.89 15.47
CA VAL A 170 44.58 -13.13 14.22
C VAL A 170 46.05 -13.09 13.80
N PRO A 171 46.42 -13.55 12.59
CA PRO A 171 47.78 -13.42 12.07
C PRO A 171 48.22 -11.95 11.99
N PRO A 172 49.51 -11.65 12.15
CA PRO A 172 50.01 -10.28 12.02
C PRO A 172 49.65 -9.66 10.67
N PHE A 173 49.13 -8.43 10.70
CA PHE A 173 48.83 -7.64 9.51
C PHE A 173 48.95 -6.15 9.79
N THR A 174 49.03 -5.36 8.72
CA THR A 174 48.98 -3.89 8.77
C THR A 174 47.61 -3.42 8.27
N PRO A 175 46.84 -2.64 9.05
CA PRO A 175 45.57 -2.10 8.57
C PRO A 175 45.76 -1.21 7.35
N SER A 176 44.86 -1.34 6.37
CA SER A 176 44.90 -0.54 5.12
C SER A 176 43.50 -0.25 4.61
N ARG A 177 43.35 0.71 3.68
CA ARG A 177 42.05 1.09 3.10
C ARG A 177 41.53 0.08 2.11
#